data_AF-A0A5E7X0D8-F1
#
_entry.id   AF-A0A5E7X0D8-F1
#
_cell.length_a   1.000
_cell.length_b   1.000
_cell.length_c   1.000
_cell.angle_alpha   90.00
_cell.angle_beta   90.00
_cell.angle_gamma   90.00
#
_symmetry.space_group_name_H-M   'P 1'
#
loop_
_entity.id
_entity.type
_entity.pdbx_description
1 polymer ?
#
loop_
_entity_poly.entity_id
_entity_poly.type
_entity_poly.pdbx_seq_one_letter_code
_entity_poly.pdbx_strand_id
1 'polypeptide(L)'
;MLFFCFLVFFTLAWLNVVLSKLNFQNEQLAASFFEANKNYRVTKDDIVDGIEKCWFNVTNYLISESIKQENDFSNDVKTTVNSMKFKLDQLLTVSYSTKKIDTVNASFQWAQSPDHIFLNIKFSHRWSSPGALKVKDEEVVAKENLFSFSALSDDTNSVTKKYTVDLMLLHDIDESETKYNFASVGKVVVTLKKKEKRIWRRLLKSKEKNSNMQVWWDMKEKYHDSVKSFLQEEEKKNEAKNGSKEANDKDQTNVNNEAGVIPGGKNKMEETLFDGNADGEDEGHNDEVISSESKKNNPTQEKNQEL
;
A
#
# COMPACT_ATOMS: atom_id res chain seq x y z
N MET A 1 -45.77 29.92 -54.27
CA MET A 1 -45.49 28.49 -54.55
C MET A 1 -44.05 28.08 -54.22
N LEU A 2 -43.03 28.89 -54.49
CA LEU A 2 -41.61 28.55 -54.20
C LEU A 2 -41.28 28.34 -52.71
N PHE A 3 -41.93 29.06 -51.80
CA PHE A 3 -41.73 28.91 -50.34
C PHE A 3 -42.19 27.55 -49.80
N PHE A 4 -43.24 26.96 -50.39
CA PHE A 4 -43.76 25.67 -49.95
C PHE A 4 -42.82 24.52 -50.35
N CYS A 5 -42.21 24.60 -51.54
CA CYS A 5 -41.21 23.62 -51.97
C CYS A 5 -39.95 23.67 -51.10
N PHE A 6 -39.48 24.86 -50.72
CA PHE A 6 -38.31 25.00 -49.84
C PHE A 6 -38.56 24.41 -48.45
N LEU A 7 -39.77 24.60 -47.90
CA LEU A 7 -40.16 24.05 -46.60
C LEU A 7 -40.27 22.52 -46.64
N VAL A 8 -40.81 21.95 -47.73
CA VAL A 8 -40.86 20.50 -47.93
C VAL A 8 -39.46 19.90 -48.08
N PHE A 9 -38.57 20.54 -48.85
CA PHE A 9 -37.16 20.11 -48.95
C PHE A 9 -36.43 20.24 -47.62
N PHE A 10 -36.69 21.28 -46.83
CA PHE A 10 -36.09 21.43 -45.50
C PHE A 10 -36.61 20.39 -44.52
N THR A 11 -37.90 20.05 -44.56
CA THR A 11 -38.45 18.94 -43.74
C THR A 11 -37.96 17.57 -44.17
N LEU A 12 -37.73 17.33 -45.47
CA LEU A 12 -37.14 16.08 -45.98
C LEU A 12 -35.64 15.99 -45.69
N ALA A 13 -34.93 17.12 -45.67
CA ALA A 13 -33.54 17.19 -45.23
C ALA A 13 -33.41 17.01 -43.71
N TRP A 14 -34.37 17.53 -42.92
CA TRP A 14 -34.40 17.35 -41.47
C TRP A 14 -34.84 15.93 -41.07
N LEU A 15 -35.72 15.28 -41.84
CA LEU A 15 -36.02 13.85 -41.65
C LEU A 15 -34.85 12.93 -42.04
N ASN A 16 -33.94 13.38 -42.91
CA ASN A 16 -32.72 12.66 -43.26
C ASN A 16 -31.56 12.90 -42.30
N VAL A 17 -31.71 13.79 -41.31
CA VAL A 17 -30.88 13.73 -40.09
C VAL A 17 -31.47 12.62 -39.22
N VAL A 18 -31.31 11.38 -39.70
CA VAL A 18 -31.39 10.19 -38.86
C VAL A 18 -30.34 10.43 -37.79
N LEU A 19 -30.80 10.76 -36.59
CA LEU A 19 -29.95 10.77 -35.41
C LEU A 19 -29.23 9.42 -35.38
N SER A 20 -27.92 9.45 -35.59
CA SER A 20 -27.03 8.32 -35.36
C SER A 20 -27.11 7.94 -33.90
N LYS A 21 -28.04 7.04 -33.63
CA LYS A 21 -28.02 6.13 -32.50
C LYS A 21 -28.36 4.80 -33.12
N LEU A 22 -27.58 3.75 -32.89
CA LEU A 22 -27.98 2.37 -33.21
C LEU A 22 -29.16 1.98 -32.29
N ASN A 23 -30.33 2.60 -32.50
CA ASN A 23 -31.52 2.44 -31.67
C ASN A 23 -32.36 1.24 -32.16
N PHE A 24 -31.68 0.12 -32.39
CA PHE A 24 -32.30 -1.14 -32.70
C PHE A 24 -32.46 -1.96 -31.42
N GLN A 25 -33.44 -2.86 -31.38
CA GLN A 25 -33.66 -3.72 -30.21
C GLN A 25 -32.62 -4.84 -30.10
N ASN A 26 -32.08 -5.29 -31.23
CA ASN A 26 -31.07 -6.35 -31.29
C ASN A 26 -30.16 -6.17 -32.52
N GLU A 27 -29.05 -6.90 -32.53
CA GLU A 27 -28.06 -6.86 -33.60
C GLU A 27 -28.62 -7.32 -34.96
N GLN A 28 -29.54 -8.28 -34.98
CA GLN A 28 -30.11 -8.82 -36.22
C GLN A 28 -30.93 -7.77 -36.99
N LEU A 29 -31.74 -6.99 -36.27
CA LEU A 29 -32.51 -5.89 -36.86
C LEU A 29 -31.61 -4.78 -37.41
N ALA A 30 -30.51 -4.48 -36.68
CA ALA A 30 -29.51 -3.54 -37.16
C ALA A 30 -28.82 -4.06 -38.43
N ALA A 31 -28.41 -5.33 -38.45
CA ALA A 31 -27.80 -5.96 -39.62
C ALA A 31 -28.73 -5.90 -40.85
N SER A 32 -29.98 -6.31 -40.70
CA SER A 32 -30.96 -6.25 -41.80
C SER A 32 -31.21 -4.82 -42.30
N PHE A 33 -31.20 -3.82 -41.41
CA PHE A 33 -31.33 -2.42 -41.80
C PHE A 33 -30.15 -1.95 -42.65
N PHE A 34 -28.92 -2.24 -42.23
CA PHE A 34 -27.72 -1.82 -42.96
C PHE A 34 -27.55 -2.59 -44.28
N GLU A 35 -27.91 -3.87 -44.32
CA GLU A 35 -27.94 -4.65 -45.57
C GLU A 35 -28.95 -4.12 -46.59
N ALA A 36 -30.12 -3.68 -46.11
CA ALA A 36 -31.15 -3.07 -46.95
C ALA A 36 -30.76 -1.65 -47.42
N ASN A 37 -29.93 -0.93 -46.65
CA ASN A 37 -29.55 0.45 -46.91
C ASN A 37 -28.05 0.59 -47.22
N LYS A 38 -27.60 -0.03 -48.32
CA LYS A 38 -26.19 -0.02 -48.75
C LYS A 38 -25.57 1.35 -49.00
N ASN A 39 -26.41 2.38 -49.21
CA ASN A 39 -25.96 3.76 -49.42
C ASN A 39 -25.87 4.58 -48.11
N TYR A 40 -26.06 3.94 -46.96
CA TYR A 40 -25.97 4.60 -45.67
C TYR A 40 -24.53 5.10 -45.42
N ARG A 41 -24.39 6.38 -45.05
CA ARG A 41 -23.10 6.95 -44.69
C ARG A 41 -22.79 6.61 -43.24
N VAL A 42 -21.74 5.83 -43.02
CA VAL A 42 -21.33 5.40 -41.69
C VAL A 42 -20.79 6.60 -40.92
N THR A 43 -21.26 6.78 -39.70
CA THR A 43 -20.78 7.81 -38.78
C THR A 43 -19.93 7.20 -37.67
N LYS A 44 -19.19 8.06 -36.97
CA LYS A 44 -18.41 7.67 -35.79
C LYS A 44 -19.30 7.03 -34.72
N ASP A 45 -20.45 7.65 -34.44
CA ASP A 45 -21.34 7.24 -33.35
C ASP A 45 -21.92 5.84 -33.62
N ASP A 46 -22.15 5.47 -34.89
CA ASP A 46 -22.59 4.12 -35.26
C ASP A 46 -21.58 3.03 -34.85
N ILE A 47 -20.28 3.34 -35.00
CA ILE A 47 -19.20 2.41 -34.62
C ILE A 47 -19.04 2.37 -33.09
N VAL A 48 -19.08 3.52 -32.43
CA VAL A 48 -18.98 3.61 -30.96
C VAL A 48 -20.14 2.85 -30.30
N ASP A 49 -21.37 3.11 -30.73
CA ASP A 49 -22.58 2.43 -30.22
C ASP A 49 -22.50 0.92 -30.46
N GLY A 50 -22.06 0.50 -31.66
CA GLY A 50 -21.89 -0.91 -31.99
C GLY A 50 -20.90 -1.61 -31.05
N ILE A 51 -19.78 -0.96 -30.73
CA ILE A 51 -18.79 -1.44 -29.75
C ILE A 51 -19.41 -1.51 -28.36
N GLU A 52 -20.01 -0.41 -27.85
CA GLU A 52 -20.57 -0.37 -26.49
C GLU A 52 -21.71 -1.37 -26.26
N LYS A 53 -22.45 -1.73 -27.32
CA LYS A 53 -23.50 -2.76 -27.29
C LYS A 53 -22.99 -4.18 -27.52
N CYS A 54 -21.69 -4.36 -27.75
CA CYS A 54 -21.09 -5.65 -28.11
C CYS A 54 -21.67 -6.28 -29.40
N TRP A 55 -22.10 -5.46 -30.36
CA TRP A 55 -22.66 -5.93 -31.65
C TRP A 55 -21.54 -6.08 -32.68
N PHE A 56 -20.70 -7.10 -32.50
CA PHE A 56 -19.44 -7.24 -33.23
C PHE A 56 -19.62 -7.45 -34.74
N ASN A 57 -20.68 -8.14 -35.17
CA ASN A 57 -20.88 -8.43 -36.59
C ASN A 57 -21.29 -7.16 -37.34
N VAL A 58 -22.26 -6.42 -36.77
CA VAL A 58 -22.70 -5.14 -37.33
C VAL A 58 -21.59 -4.11 -37.29
N THR A 59 -20.85 -4.03 -36.19
CA THR A 59 -19.71 -3.10 -36.07
C THR A 59 -18.63 -3.40 -37.10
N ASN A 60 -18.29 -4.68 -37.30
CA ASN A 60 -17.30 -5.09 -38.31
C ASN A 60 -17.74 -4.72 -39.74
N TYR A 61 -19.04 -4.91 -40.03
CA TYR A 61 -19.62 -4.45 -41.28
C TYR A 61 -19.50 -2.93 -41.45
N LEU A 62 -19.90 -2.15 -40.43
CA LEU A 62 -19.84 -0.69 -40.46
C LEU A 62 -18.41 -0.16 -40.63
N ILE A 63 -17.42 -0.76 -39.96
CA ILE A 63 -16.00 -0.42 -40.15
C ILE A 63 -15.56 -0.71 -41.59
N SER A 64 -15.97 -1.86 -42.14
CA SER A 64 -15.64 -2.22 -43.53
C SER A 64 -16.25 -1.25 -44.53
N GLU A 65 -17.49 -0.81 -44.31
CA GLU A 65 -18.15 0.21 -45.12
C GLU A 65 -17.54 1.60 -44.93
N SER A 66 -17.10 1.98 -43.73
CA SER A 66 -16.46 3.27 -43.51
C SER A 66 -15.13 3.38 -44.26
N ILE A 67 -14.35 2.29 -44.32
CA ILE A 67 -13.11 2.21 -45.11
C ILE A 67 -13.41 2.38 -46.61
N LYS A 68 -14.47 1.76 -47.13
CA LYS A 68 -14.92 1.96 -48.52
C LYS A 68 -15.35 3.39 -48.80
N GLN A 69 -15.87 4.09 -47.78
CA GLN A 69 -16.29 5.49 -47.84
C GLN A 69 -15.15 6.47 -47.56
N GLU A 70 -13.90 6.01 -47.44
CA GLU A 70 -12.70 6.80 -47.11
C GLU A 70 -12.81 7.57 -45.78
N ASN A 71 -13.67 7.11 -44.85
CA ASN A 71 -13.79 7.65 -43.50
C ASN A 71 -13.01 6.76 -42.52
N ASP A 72 -11.91 7.30 -41.97
CA ASP A 72 -11.09 6.61 -40.98
C ASP A 72 -11.56 6.91 -39.55
N PHE A 73 -12.10 5.88 -38.88
CA PHE A 73 -12.51 5.92 -37.47
C PHE A 73 -11.59 5.09 -36.55
N SER A 74 -10.37 4.74 -37.00
CA SER A 74 -9.46 3.86 -36.27
C SER A 74 -9.13 4.33 -34.85
N ASN A 75 -8.96 5.65 -34.66
CA ASN A 75 -8.69 6.23 -33.34
C ASN A 75 -9.90 6.13 -32.39
N ASP A 76 -11.11 6.29 -32.92
CA ASP A 76 -12.35 6.16 -32.15
C ASP A 76 -12.59 4.71 -31.74
N VAL A 77 -12.36 3.77 -32.66
CA VAL A 77 -12.37 2.32 -32.38
C VAL A 77 -11.39 1.99 -31.27
N LYS A 78 -10.12 2.42 -31.41
CA LYS A 78 -9.07 2.16 -30.41
C LYS A 78 -9.44 2.71 -29.04
N THR A 79 -9.94 3.94 -28.98
CA THR A 79 -10.32 4.59 -27.71
C THR A 79 -11.48 3.86 -27.04
N THR A 80 -12.52 3.54 -27.82
CA THR A 80 -13.74 2.88 -27.32
C THR A 80 -13.47 1.44 -26.86
N VAL A 81 -12.70 0.68 -27.65
CA VAL A 81 -12.28 -0.69 -27.28
C VAL A 81 -11.46 -0.69 -25.99
N ASN A 82 -10.51 0.23 -25.84
CA ASN A 82 -9.72 0.32 -24.61
C ASN A 82 -10.58 0.70 -23.39
N SER A 83 -11.55 1.61 -23.56
CA SER A 83 -12.50 1.96 -22.51
C SER A 83 -13.37 0.77 -22.09
N MET A 84 -13.92 0.03 -23.07
CA MET A 84 -14.69 -1.20 -22.83
C MET A 84 -13.85 -2.27 -22.14
N LYS A 85 -12.63 -2.52 -22.62
CA LYS A 85 -11.71 -3.48 -22.01
C LYS A 85 -11.47 -3.13 -20.54
N PHE A 86 -11.21 -1.86 -20.24
CA PHE A 86 -11.04 -1.39 -18.86
C PHE A 86 -12.29 -1.66 -17.99
N LYS A 87 -13.50 -1.37 -18.50
CA LYS A 87 -14.76 -1.67 -17.80
C LYS A 87 -14.94 -3.17 -17.55
N LEU A 88 -14.60 -4.02 -18.53
CA LEU A 88 -14.68 -5.49 -18.39
C LEU A 88 -13.66 -6.02 -17.36
N ASP A 89 -12.43 -5.51 -17.39
CA ASP A 89 -11.38 -5.86 -16.43
C ASP A 89 -11.77 -5.46 -14.99
N GLN A 90 -12.46 -4.32 -14.82
CA GLN A 90 -13.02 -3.92 -13.53
C GLN A 90 -14.09 -4.90 -13.02
N LEU A 91 -15.03 -5.33 -13.88
CA LEU A 91 -16.05 -6.31 -13.51
C LEU A 91 -15.42 -7.65 -13.09
N LEU A 92 -14.40 -8.10 -13.80
CA LEU A 92 -13.65 -9.30 -13.46
C LEU A 92 -12.98 -9.17 -12.09
N THR A 93 -12.37 -8.01 -11.81
CA THR A 93 -11.73 -7.70 -10.53
C THR A 93 -12.73 -7.75 -9.37
N VAL A 94 -13.92 -7.14 -9.54
CA VAL A 94 -15.01 -7.19 -8.54
C VAL A 94 -15.49 -8.62 -8.33
N SER A 95 -15.61 -9.41 -9.40
CA SER A 95 -16.00 -10.83 -9.29
C SER A 95 -15.03 -11.63 -8.42
N TYR A 96 -13.72 -11.40 -8.54
CA TYR A 96 -12.72 -12.07 -7.70
C TYR A 96 -12.75 -11.59 -6.24
N SER A 97 -13.17 -10.35 -5.98
CA SER A 97 -13.25 -9.80 -4.62
C SER A 97 -14.29 -10.49 -3.72
N THR A 98 -15.17 -11.33 -4.29
CA THR A 98 -16.09 -12.17 -3.50
C THR A 98 -15.41 -13.41 -2.90
N LYS A 99 -14.22 -13.79 -3.38
CA LYS A 99 -13.37 -14.78 -2.71
C LYS A 99 -12.75 -14.12 -1.47
N LYS A 100 -12.70 -14.88 -0.36
CA LYS A 100 -12.11 -14.53 0.94
C LYS A 100 -11.07 -13.39 0.84
N ILE A 101 -11.40 -12.22 1.38
CA ILE A 101 -10.53 -11.03 1.34
C ILE A 101 -9.14 -11.42 1.87
N ASP A 102 -8.12 -11.23 1.04
CA ASP A 102 -6.76 -11.54 1.40
C ASP A 102 -6.32 -10.63 2.56
N THR A 103 -5.88 -11.22 3.66
CA THR A 103 -5.50 -10.50 4.87
C THR A 103 -3.98 -10.41 4.94
N VAL A 104 -3.49 -9.18 4.91
CA VAL A 104 -2.07 -8.83 4.93
C VAL A 104 -1.70 -8.24 6.28
N ASN A 105 -0.73 -8.85 6.94
CA ASN A 105 -0.10 -8.24 8.11
C ASN A 105 0.74 -7.06 7.65
N ALA A 106 0.32 -5.85 8.03
CA ALA A 106 0.95 -4.63 7.56
C ALA A 106 2.31 -4.39 8.25
N SER A 107 3.25 -3.84 7.50
CA SER A 107 4.54 -3.40 8.04
C SER A 107 4.41 -2.08 8.78
N PHE A 108 5.15 -1.94 9.88
CA PHE A 108 5.12 -0.74 10.68
C PHE A 108 6.48 -0.39 11.26
N GLN A 109 6.70 0.90 11.46
CA GLN A 109 7.82 1.41 12.22
C GLN A 109 7.34 1.93 13.58
N TRP A 110 8.21 1.87 14.58
CA TRP A 110 7.90 2.43 15.90
C TRP A 110 9.02 3.31 16.44
N ALA A 111 8.64 4.32 17.22
CA ALA A 111 9.51 5.14 18.05
C ALA A 111 8.78 5.50 19.34
N GLN A 112 9.49 6.13 20.28
CA GLN A 112 8.90 6.55 21.55
C GLN A 112 9.47 7.87 22.05
N SER A 113 8.67 8.53 22.87
CA SER A 113 9.09 9.55 23.82
C SER A 113 8.84 9.00 25.25
N PRO A 114 9.20 9.71 26.33
CA PRO A 114 8.85 9.29 27.69
C PRO A 114 7.34 9.06 27.91
N ASP A 115 6.51 9.85 27.23
CA ASP A 115 5.05 9.88 27.42
C ASP A 115 4.27 9.15 26.33
N HIS A 116 4.82 9.02 25.12
CA HIS A 116 4.08 8.52 23.96
C HIS A 116 4.85 7.45 23.20
N ILE A 117 4.09 6.62 22.47
CA ILE A 117 4.57 5.68 21.46
C ILE A 117 4.05 6.15 20.12
N PHE A 118 4.91 6.15 19.11
CA PHE A 118 4.57 6.54 17.75
C PHE A 118 4.69 5.31 16.87
N LEU A 119 3.61 4.99 16.16
CA LEU A 119 3.56 3.93 15.16
C LEU A 119 3.37 4.57 13.79
N ASN A 120 4.13 4.11 12.80
CA ASN A 120 3.96 4.46 11.40
C ASN A 120 3.64 3.18 10.65
N ILE A 121 2.36 2.96 10.35
CA ILE A 121 1.87 1.75 9.71
C ILE A 121 1.76 2.03 8.21
N LYS A 122 2.35 1.16 7.39
CA LYS A 122 2.30 1.23 5.94
C LYS A 122 1.40 0.12 5.41
N PHE A 123 0.55 0.42 4.43
CA PHE A 123 -0.40 -0.53 3.84
C PHE A 123 0.28 -1.50 2.85
N SER A 124 1.31 -2.20 3.33
CA SER A 124 2.08 -3.20 2.60
C SER A 124 2.60 -4.26 3.56
N HIS A 125 2.84 -5.47 3.06
CA HIS A 125 3.42 -6.55 3.87
C HIS A 125 4.84 -6.22 4.34
N ARG A 126 5.66 -5.60 3.47
CA ARG A 126 7.04 -5.21 3.77
C ARG A 126 7.20 -3.71 3.64
N TRP A 127 8.08 -3.13 4.46
CA TRP A 127 8.31 -1.68 4.46
C TRP A 127 8.86 -1.15 3.13
N SER A 128 9.71 -1.92 2.46
CA SER A 128 10.31 -1.58 1.16
C SER A 128 9.37 -1.80 -0.03
N SER A 129 8.28 -2.56 0.14
CA SER A 129 7.36 -2.87 -0.95
C SER A 129 6.39 -1.72 -1.22
N PRO A 130 5.92 -1.54 -2.47
CA PRO A 130 4.76 -0.70 -2.73
C PRO A 130 3.53 -1.25 -1.98
N GLY A 131 2.67 -0.34 -1.52
CA GLY A 131 1.46 -0.66 -0.76
C GLY A 131 0.23 -0.01 -1.36
N ALA A 132 -0.94 -0.28 -0.79
CA ALA A 132 -2.17 0.43 -1.15
C ALA A 132 -2.00 1.93 -0.87
N LEU A 133 -2.53 2.75 -1.78
CA LEU A 133 -2.40 4.21 -1.66
C LEU A 133 -3.51 4.78 -0.77
N LYS A 134 -4.70 4.20 -0.86
CA LYS A 134 -5.88 4.58 -0.11
C LYS A 134 -6.45 3.35 0.58
N VAL A 135 -7.03 3.58 1.75
CA VAL A 135 -7.77 2.58 2.50
C VAL A 135 -9.12 3.15 2.91
N LYS A 136 -10.05 2.25 3.22
CA LYS A 136 -11.39 2.52 3.72
C LYS A 136 -11.72 1.56 4.85
N ASP A 137 -12.82 1.84 5.53
CA ASP A 137 -13.33 1.02 6.64
C ASP A 137 -12.27 0.82 7.73
N GLU A 138 -11.58 1.91 8.11
CA GLU A 138 -10.56 1.88 9.14
C GLU A 138 -11.16 1.65 10.53
N GLU A 139 -10.52 0.74 11.27
CA GLU A 139 -10.85 0.39 12.63
C GLU A 139 -9.57 0.47 13.47
N VAL A 140 -9.59 1.31 14.50
CA VAL A 140 -8.47 1.48 15.43
C VAL A 140 -8.97 1.17 16.83
N VAL A 141 -8.46 0.10 17.41
CA VAL A 141 -8.81 -0.33 18.78
C VAL A 141 -7.55 -0.28 19.63
N ALA A 142 -7.55 0.60 20.62
CA ALA A 142 -6.50 0.71 21.62
C ALA A 142 -7.13 0.45 22.98
N LYS A 143 -6.77 -0.68 23.61
CA LYS A 143 -7.32 -1.09 24.91
C LYS A 143 -6.23 -1.63 25.81
N GLU A 144 -6.03 -1.03 26.98
CA GLU A 144 -4.98 -1.44 27.94
C GLU A 144 -3.62 -1.69 27.29
N ASN A 145 -3.21 -2.95 27.08
CA ASN A 145 -1.95 -3.34 26.44
C ASN A 145 -2.14 -3.90 25.02
N LEU A 146 -3.32 -3.77 24.43
CA LEU A 146 -3.67 -4.25 23.12
C LEU A 146 -3.87 -3.07 22.17
N PHE A 147 -3.24 -3.16 21.01
CA PHE A 147 -3.47 -2.25 19.91
C PHE A 147 -3.78 -3.06 18.67
N SER A 148 -4.93 -2.79 18.04
CA SER A 148 -5.35 -3.38 16.78
C SER A 148 -5.68 -2.28 15.79
N PHE A 149 -5.18 -2.43 14.57
CA PHE A 149 -5.53 -1.60 13.43
C PHE A 149 -5.99 -2.51 12.30
N SER A 150 -7.11 -2.18 11.67
CA SER A 150 -7.61 -2.88 10.49
C SER A 150 -8.15 -1.89 9.46
N ALA A 151 -7.87 -2.11 8.18
CA ALA A 151 -8.42 -1.31 7.08
C ALA A 151 -8.45 -2.10 5.77
N LEU A 152 -9.38 -1.76 4.87
CA LEU A 152 -9.49 -2.36 3.54
C LEU A 152 -8.84 -1.47 2.48
N SER A 153 -8.17 -2.04 1.48
CA SER A 153 -7.66 -1.29 0.33
C SER A 153 -8.80 -0.63 -0.46
N ASP A 154 -8.61 0.62 -0.85
CA ASP A 154 -9.54 1.37 -1.70
C ASP A 154 -8.96 1.63 -3.10
N ASP A 155 -8.55 0.54 -3.76
CA ASP A 155 -7.99 0.57 -5.10
C ASP A 155 -8.97 -0.07 -6.08
N THR A 156 -9.64 0.75 -6.91
CA THR A 156 -10.68 0.29 -7.87
C THR A 156 -10.16 -0.70 -8.91
N ASN A 157 -8.85 -0.73 -9.13
CA ASN A 157 -8.19 -1.54 -10.17
C ASN A 157 -7.47 -2.77 -9.60
N SER A 158 -7.63 -3.07 -8.30
CA SER A 158 -6.96 -4.21 -7.67
C SER A 158 -7.90 -4.99 -6.76
N VAL A 159 -7.52 -6.24 -6.47
CA VAL A 159 -8.25 -7.10 -5.53
C VAL A 159 -8.23 -6.46 -4.15
N THR A 160 -9.40 -6.35 -3.52
CA THR A 160 -9.54 -5.84 -2.16
C THR A 160 -8.70 -6.65 -1.18
N LYS A 161 -7.79 -6.00 -0.46
CA LYS A 161 -6.97 -6.59 0.62
C LYS A 161 -7.30 -5.95 1.95
N LYS A 162 -7.27 -6.76 3.01
CA LYS A 162 -7.40 -6.28 4.39
C LYS A 162 -6.01 -6.14 5.00
N TYR A 163 -5.64 -4.93 5.41
CA TYR A 163 -4.42 -4.68 6.17
C TYR A 163 -4.73 -4.75 7.66
N THR A 164 -3.91 -5.50 8.40
CA THR A 164 -4.08 -5.69 9.84
C THR A 164 -2.77 -5.51 10.58
N VAL A 165 -2.84 -4.92 11.78
CA VAL A 165 -1.72 -4.82 12.73
C VAL A 165 -2.27 -5.07 14.12
N ASP A 166 -1.96 -6.24 14.67
CA ASP A 166 -2.36 -6.62 16.04
C ASP A 166 -1.12 -6.72 16.92
N LEU A 167 -1.04 -5.86 17.94
CA LEU A 167 0.11 -5.73 18.83
C LEU A 167 -0.33 -5.95 20.28
N MET A 168 0.36 -6.87 20.95
CA MET A 168 0.37 -6.96 22.40
C MET A 168 1.55 -6.15 22.95
N LEU A 169 1.25 -4.95 23.41
CA LEU A 169 2.19 -3.97 23.94
C LEU A 169 2.81 -4.45 25.26
N LEU A 170 4.02 -3.96 25.55
CA LEU A 170 4.76 -4.34 26.75
C LEU A 170 4.03 -3.86 28.03
N HIS A 171 3.43 -2.67 27.98
CA HIS A 171 2.69 -2.07 29.10
C HIS A 171 1.42 -1.38 28.62
N ASP A 172 0.61 -0.99 29.58
CA ASP A 172 -0.66 -0.32 29.35
C ASP A 172 -0.48 1.07 28.72
N ILE A 173 -1.42 1.39 27.84
CA ILE A 173 -1.62 2.69 27.21
C ILE A 173 -2.93 3.31 27.72
N ASP A 174 -3.03 4.63 27.57
CA ASP A 174 -4.26 5.37 27.80
C ASP A 174 -5.09 5.40 26.52
N GLU A 175 -6.25 4.74 26.58
CA GLU A 175 -7.19 4.58 25.48
C GLU A 175 -7.77 5.94 25.04
N SER A 176 -8.03 6.82 26.01
CA SER A 176 -8.72 8.09 25.80
C SER A 176 -7.90 9.12 25.03
N GLU A 177 -6.57 8.98 25.04
CA GLU A 177 -5.63 9.89 24.40
C GLU A 177 -4.92 9.28 23.19
N THR A 178 -5.39 8.12 22.71
CA THR A 178 -4.90 7.55 21.46
C THR A 178 -5.39 8.35 20.26
N LYS A 179 -4.47 8.77 19.39
CA LYS A 179 -4.76 9.56 18.19
C LYS A 179 -4.18 8.86 16.98
N TYR A 180 -4.86 8.94 15.84
CA TYR A 180 -4.33 8.50 14.56
C TYR A 180 -4.56 9.57 13.49
N ASN A 181 -3.66 9.62 12.51
CA ASN A 181 -3.76 10.52 11.37
C ASN A 181 -3.13 9.88 10.13
N PHE A 182 -3.71 10.13 8.96
CA PHE A 182 -3.12 9.72 7.69
C PHE A 182 -2.04 10.73 7.30
N ALA A 183 -0.77 10.35 7.49
CA ALA A 183 0.35 11.26 7.29
C ALA A 183 0.68 11.48 5.79
N SER A 184 0.60 10.43 4.98
CA SER A 184 0.90 10.45 3.54
C SER A 184 0.20 9.30 2.83
N VAL A 185 0.26 9.28 1.50
CA VAL A 185 -0.35 8.23 0.68
C VAL A 185 0.22 6.87 1.09
N GLY A 186 -0.66 5.94 1.46
CA GLY A 186 -0.30 4.59 1.86
C GLY A 186 0.24 4.40 3.29
N LYS A 187 0.13 5.41 4.17
CA LYS A 187 0.57 5.32 5.57
C LYS A 187 -0.40 5.95 6.56
N VAL A 188 -0.50 5.36 7.74
CA VAL A 188 -1.17 5.93 8.90
C VAL A 188 -0.20 6.05 10.07
N VAL A 189 -0.23 7.20 10.74
CA VAL A 189 0.57 7.46 11.94
C VAL A 189 -0.36 7.41 13.14
N VAL A 190 -0.01 6.57 14.10
CA VAL A 190 -0.74 6.41 15.36
C VAL A 190 0.14 6.88 16.50
N THR A 191 -0.42 7.68 17.38
CA THR A 191 0.21 8.16 18.62
C THR A 191 -0.56 7.57 19.79
N LEU A 192 0.09 6.67 20.53
CA LEU A 192 -0.45 6.05 21.73
C LEU A 192 0.14 6.77 22.94
N LYS A 193 -0.69 7.20 23.88
CA LYS A 193 -0.20 7.74 25.16
C LYS A 193 0.08 6.60 26.12
N LYS A 194 1.25 6.61 26.76
CA LYS A 194 1.59 5.64 27.81
C LYS A 194 0.84 5.99 29.08
N LYS A 195 0.36 4.97 29.79
CA LYS A 195 -0.30 5.15 31.09
C LYS A 195 0.66 5.69 32.15
N GLU A 196 1.92 5.27 32.08
CA GLU A 196 3.01 5.73 32.93
C GLU A 196 4.13 6.34 32.08
N LYS A 197 4.77 7.39 32.58
CA LYS A 197 5.96 7.99 31.96
C LYS A 197 7.16 7.06 32.15
N ARG A 198 7.68 6.50 31.07
CA ARG A 198 8.78 5.51 31.13
C ARG A 198 9.33 5.19 29.75
N ILE A 199 10.60 4.78 29.71
CA ILE A 199 11.25 4.29 28.49
C ILE A 199 11.06 2.79 28.35
N TRP A 200 10.52 2.36 27.22
CA TRP A 200 10.25 0.95 26.94
C TRP A 200 11.46 0.33 26.23
N ARG A 201 12.03 -0.74 26.80
CA ARG A 201 13.16 -1.47 26.17
C ARG A 201 12.76 -2.14 24.86
N ARG A 202 11.49 -2.50 24.72
CA ARG A 202 10.87 -3.07 23.51
C ARG A 202 9.41 -2.66 23.43
N LEU A 203 8.84 -2.65 22.22
CA LEU A 203 7.43 -2.33 22.02
C LEU A 203 6.50 -3.45 22.51
N LEU A 204 6.83 -4.70 22.15
CA LEU A 204 5.96 -5.85 22.33
C LEU A 204 6.23 -6.57 23.66
N LYS A 205 5.20 -7.21 24.22
CA LYS A 205 5.33 -8.08 25.38
C LYS A 205 6.17 -9.31 25.06
N SER A 206 5.99 -9.89 23.87
CA SER A 206 6.81 -11.00 23.38
C SER A 206 8.26 -10.55 23.12
N LYS A 207 9.19 -11.49 23.30
CA LYS A 207 10.61 -11.32 22.92
C LYS A 207 10.89 -11.73 21.47
N GLU A 208 9.92 -12.36 20.81
CA GLU A 208 10.07 -12.83 19.44
C GLU A 208 10.22 -11.66 18.47
N LYS A 209 11.10 -11.83 17.49
CA LYS A 209 11.34 -10.82 16.46
C LYS A 209 10.16 -10.79 15.49
N ASN A 210 9.44 -9.67 15.49
CA ASN A 210 8.42 -9.42 14.47
C ASN A 210 9.10 -8.92 13.19
N SER A 211 8.99 -9.67 12.08
CA SER A 211 9.60 -9.33 10.79
C SER A 211 9.01 -8.06 10.15
N ASN A 212 7.77 -7.71 10.49
CA ASN A 212 7.05 -6.56 9.96
C ASN A 212 7.31 -5.28 10.78
N MET A 213 8.06 -5.40 11.89
CA MET A 213 8.38 -4.30 12.80
C MET A 213 9.77 -3.72 12.52
N GLN A 214 9.86 -2.40 12.36
CA GLN A 214 11.12 -1.67 12.16
C GLN A 214 11.21 -0.46 13.12
N VAL A 215 12.41 0.10 13.29
CA VAL A 215 12.61 1.32 14.08
C VAL A 215 12.32 2.54 13.21
N TRP A 216 11.54 3.49 13.72
CA TRP A 216 11.34 4.78 13.06
C TRP A 216 12.46 5.74 13.47
N TRP A 217 13.54 5.77 12.69
CA TRP A 217 14.74 6.53 13.02
C TRP A 217 14.50 8.04 13.13
N ASP A 218 13.78 8.65 12.20
CA ASP A 218 13.50 10.10 12.22
C ASP A 218 12.78 10.54 13.52
N MET A 219 11.74 9.80 13.94
CA MET A 219 11.03 10.10 15.18
C MET A 219 11.86 9.76 16.41
N LYS A 220 12.71 8.73 16.35
CA LYS A 220 13.62 8.38 17.44
C LYS A 220 14.69 9.47 17.66
N GLU A 221 15.24 10.01 16.57
CA GLU A 221 16.19 11.11 16.60
C GLU A 221 15.54 12.37 17.17
N LYS A 222 14.33 12.70 16.70
CA LYS A 222 13.56 13.86 17.20
C LYS A 222 13.34 13.88 18.71
N TYR A 223 13.15 12.72 19.34
CA TYR A 223 12.91 12.61 20.79
C TYR A 223 14.13 12.10 21.57
N HIS A 224 15.30 12.01 20.93
CA HIS A 224 16.51 11.46 21.56
C HIS A 224 16.88 12.21 22.84
N ASP A 225 16.89 13.54 22.80
CA ASP A 225 17.25 14.38 23.94
C ASP A 225 16.23 14.27 25.08
N SER A 226 14.94 14.19 24.76
CA SER A 226 13.87 13.99 25.75
C SER A 226 13.97 12.64 26.44
N VAL A 227 14.38 11.60 25.72
CA VAL A 227 14.61 10.27 26.28
C VAL A 227 15.85 10.27 27.17
N LYS A 228 16.95 10.89 26.72
CA LYS A 228 18.21 10.96 27.47
C LYS A 228 18.06 11.75 28.78
N SER A 229 17.41 12.92 28.73
CA SER A 229 17.13 13.73 29.91
C SER A 229 16.28 12.99 30.93
N PHE A 230 15.22 12.29 30.48
CA PHE A 230 14.39 11.48 31.36
C PHE A 230 15.19 10.37 32.06
N LEU A 231 16.05 9.65 31.34
CA LEU A 231 16.89 8.60 31.93
C LEU A 231 17.86 9.16 32.99
N GLN A 232 18.50 10.30 32.71
CA GLN A 232 19.38 10.96 33.68
C GLN A 232 18.62 11.45 34.92
N GLU A 233 17.39 11.93 34.76
CA GLU A 233 16.55 12.31 35.90
C GLU A 233 16.13 11.11 36.75
N GLU A 234 15.83 9.96 36.14
CA GLU A 234 15.52 8.73 36.86
C GLU A 234 16.73 8.19 37.62
N GLU A 235 17.93 8.22 37.02
CA GLU A 235 19.19 7.85 37.68
C GLU A 235 19.45 8.70 38.92
N LYS A 236 19.37 10.04 38.78
CA LYS A 236 19.53 10.97 39.92
C LYS A 236 18.51 10.73 41.03
N LYS A 237 17.25 10.43 40.67
CA LYS A 237 16.20 10.11 41.64
C LYS A 237 16.48 8.79 42.37
N ASN A 238 17.04 7.81 41.69
CA ASN A 238 17.39 6.52 42.27
C ASN A 238 18.63 6.61 43.18
N GLU A 239 19.64 7.38 42.79
CA GLU A 239 20.82 7.69 43.61
C GLU A 239 20.45 8.43 44.89
N ALA A 240 19.60 9.46 44.80
CA ALA A 240 19.11 10.19 45.98
C ALA A 240 18.33 9.29 46.94
N LYS A 241 17.52 8.36 46.42
CA LYS A 241 16.77 7.39 47.23
C LYS A 241 17.69 6.36 47.91
N ASN A 242 18.71 5.87 47.22
CA ASN A 242 19.66 4.91 47.79
C ASN A 242 20.57 5.57 48.85
N GLY A 243 21.05 6.79 48.62
CA GLY A 243 21.82 7.55 49.62
C GLY A 243 21.02 7.88 50.89
N SER A 244 19.70 8.09 50.77
CA SER A 244 18.83 8.32 51.92
C SER A 244 18.47 7.05 52.72
N LYS A 245 18.60 5.86 52.13
CA LYS A 245 18.41 4.58 52.83
C LYS A 245 19.65 4.16 53.63
N GLU A 246 20.85 4.40 53.11
CA GLU A 246 22.11 4.12 53.83
C GLU A 246 22.33 5.02 55.06
N ALA A 247 21.67 6.18 55.13
CA ALA A 247 21.71 7.06 56.30
C ALA A 247 20.77 6.63 57.44
N ASN A 248 19.71 5.85 57.15
CA ASN A 248 18.74 5.40 58.16
C ASN A 248 19.06 4.00 58.74
N ASP A 249 20.03 3.27 58.20
CA ASP A 249 20.41 1.92 58.66
C ASP A 249 21.68 1.92 59.53
N LYS A 250 22.17 3.10 59.95
CA LYS A 250 23.37 3.24 60.80
C LYS A 250 23.10 3.53 62.27
N ASP A 251 21.85 3.48 62.73
CA ASP A 251 21.51 3.86 64.12
C ASP A 251 20.91 2.74 65.00
N GLN A 252 20.93 1.48 64.56
CA GLN A 252 20.79 0.30 65.42
C GLN A 252 21.64 -0.82 64.78
N THR A 253 22.81 -1.21 65.27
CA THR A 253 22.97 -2.05 66.46
C THR A 253 24.47 -2.17 66.73
N ASN A 254 24.90 -1.86 67.95
CA ASN A 254 26.23 -2.21 68.45
C ASN A 254 26.01 -2.96 69.77
N VAL A 255 26.57 -4.18 69.89
CA VAL A 255 27.12 -4.83 71.10
C VAL A 255 27.46 -6.30 70.79
N ASN A 256 28.78 -6.54 70.69
CA ASN A 256 29.60 -7.68 71.20
C ASN A 256 29.36 -9.09 70.59
N ASN A 257 30.34 -9.87 70.11
CA ASN A 257 31.60 -10.28 70.75
C ASN A 257 32.49 -11.12 69.79
N GLU A 258 33.73 -11.35 70.22
CA GLU A 258 34.89 -11.97 69.55
C GLU A 258 34.77 -13.43 69.06
N ALA A 259 35.67 -13.75 68.11
CA ALA A 259 36.46 -14.98 67.94
C ALA A 259 36.28 -15.73 66.60
N GLY A 260 37.37 -15.85 65.82
CA GLY A 260 37.49 -16.85 64.75
C GLY A 260 38.40 -16.49 63.58
N VAL A 261 39.55 -17.17 63.49
CA VAL A 261 40.62 -17.05 62.49
C VAL A 261 40.26 -17.75 61.15
N ILE A 262 40.38 -17.01 60.02
CA ILE A 262 41.01 -17.24 58.66
C ILE A 262 41.22 -18.71 58.14
N PRO A 263 41.27 -19.07 56.81
CA PRO A 263 41.26 -18.30 55.52
C PRO A 263 40.39 -18.85 54.34
N GLY A 264 40.27 -18.06 53.25
CA GLY A 264 40.55 -18.57 51.90
C GLY A 264 39.53 -18.25 50.79
N GLY A 265 39.97 -17.54 49.75
CA GLY A 265 39.25 -17.49 48.45
C GLY A 265 39.52 -16.24 47.62
N LYS A 266 40.59 -16.26 46.80
CA LYS A 266 40.85 -15.28 45.73
C LYS A 266 39.70 -15.31 44.70
N ASN A 267 39.37 -14.15 44.12
CA ASN A 267 39.26 -13.87 42.67
C ASN A 267 38.75 -12.43 42.49
N LYS A 268 39.60 -11.46 42.12
CA LYS A 268 40.08 -11.09 40.78
C LYS A 268 39.00 -10.34 39.97
N MET A 269 39.29 -9.05 39.74
CA MET A 269 38.66 -8.18 38.74
C MET A 269 38.62 -8.85 37.37
N GLU A 270 37.55 -8.63 36.62
CA GLU A 270 37.63 -8.63 35.17
C GLU A 270 36.54 -7.70 34.59
N GLU A 271 36.98 -6.51 34.18
CA GLU A 271 36.41 -5.83 33.01
C GLU A 271 36.63 -6.72 31.78
N THR A 272 35.62 -6.88 30.94
CA THR A 272 35.78 -7.06 29.48
C THR A 272 34.43 -6.75 28.81
N LEU A 273 34.41 -5.65 28.04
CA LEU A 273 34.42 -5.62 26.57
C LEU A 273 33.11 -6.11 25.92
N PHE A 274 32.40 -5.16 25.32
CA PHE A 274 31.30 -5.41 24.39
C PHE A 274 31.89 -5.42 22.98
N ASP A 275 31.94 -6.61 22.39
CA ASP A 275 32.41 -6.84 21.03
C ASP A 275 31.59 -6.04 20.02
N GLY A 276 32.25 -5.11 19.34
CA GLY A 276 31.86 -4.65 18.02
C GLY A 276 32.37 -5.66 17.00
N ASN A 277 31.46 -6.44 16.42
CA ASN A 277 31.77 -7.16 15.19
C ASN A 277 31.25 -6.36 14.01
N ALA A 278 32.19 -5.71 13.34
CA ALA A 278 32.07 -5.22 11.99
C ALA A 278 32.48 -6.36 11.06
N ASP A 279 31.50 -7.04 10.46
CA ASP A 279 31.76 -7.91 9.32
C ASP A 279 31.59 -7.07 8.06
N GLY A 280 32.74 -6.69 7.49
CA GLY A 280 32.85 -6.26 6.11
C GLY A 280 32.88 -7.48 5.21
N GLU A 281 31.90 -7.58 4.32
CA GLU A 281 32.04 -8.34 3.09
C GLU A 281 32.17 -7.35 1.93
N ASP A 282 33.32 -7.44 1.30
CA ASP A 282 33.70 -6.83 0.04
C ASP A 282 33.22 -7.74 -1.08
N GLU A 283 32.19 -7.33 -1.83
CA GLU A 283 31.98 -7.75 -3.23
C GLU A 283 31.35 -6.60 -4.03
N GLY A 284 32.21 -5.88 -4.74
CA GLY A 284 32.08 -5.55 -6.16
C GLY A 284 30.83 -4.83 -6.68
N HIS A 285 30.99 -3.58 -7.12
CA HIS A 285 30.51 -3.10 -8.43
C HIS A 285 31.17 -1.76 -8.77
N ASN A 286 31.76 -1.66 -9.96
CA ASN A 286 31.57 -0.54 -10.88
C ASN A 286 32.16 -0.89 -12.24
N ASP A 287 31.28 -1.40 -13.12
CA ASP A 287 31.43 -1.25 -14.56
C ASP A 287 31.19 0.22 -14.92
N GLU A 288 32.17 0.83 -15.60
CA GLU A 288 31.93 1.99 -16.45
C GLU A 288 32.29 1.64 -17.89
N VAL A 289 31.42 2.12 -18.77
CA VAL A 289 31.21 1.80 -20.18
C VAL A 289 32.37 2.29 -21.06
N ILE A 290 32.70 1.56 -22.15
CA ILE A 290 32.77 2.03 -23.56
C ILE A 290 33.55 1.06 -24.48
N SER A 291 32.84 0.55 -25.52
CA SER A 291 33.24 0.14 -26.90
C SER A 291 34.35 -0.92 -27.07
N SER A 292 34.33 -1.88 -28.00
CA SER A 292 33.95 -1.84 -29.42
C SER A 292 34.03 -3.27 -30.03
N GLU A 293 33.42 -3.43 -31.21
CA GLU A 293 33.71 -4.45 -32.26
C GLU A 293 33.22 -5.91 -32.16
N SER A 294 32.10 -6.12 -32.87
CA SER A 294 31.90 -7.09 -33.97
C SER A 294 32.40 -8.55 -33.84
N LYS A 295 31.45 -9.49 -33.94
CA LYS A 295 31.47 -10.50 -35.02
C LYS A 295 30.12 -11.22 -35.18
N LYS A 296 29.81 -11.44 -36.46
CA LYS A 296 28.69 -12.15 -37.07
C LYS A 296 28.42 -13.52 -36.43
N ASN A 297 27.15 -13.91 -36.34
CA ASN A 297 26.55 -14.98 -37.16
C ASN A 297 25.07 -15.20 -36.77
N ASN A 298 24.22 -15.32 -37.78
CA ASN A 298 22.82 -15.75 -37.76
C ASN A 298 22.71 -16.81 -38.89
N PRO A 299 21.61 -17.57 -39.03
CA PRO A 299 20.74 -18.23 -38.06
C PRO A 299 20.58 -19.74 -38.39
N THR A 300 19.97 -20.53 -37.49
CA THR A 300 19.32 -21.78 -37.91
C THR A 300 17.89 -21.81 -37.41
N GLN A 301 17.01 -21.95 -38.39
CA GLN A 301 15.57 -22.06 -38.34
C GLN A 301 15.25 -23.56 -38.36
N GLU A 302 14.51 -24.07 -37.37
CA GLU A 302 13.80 -25.35 -37.53
C GLU A 302 12.34 -25.21 -37.10
N LYS A 303 11.47 -25.37 -38.11
CA LYS A 303 10.09 -25.83 -37.99
C LYS A 303 10.08 -27.16 -37.25
N ASN A 304 9.07 -27.41 -36.43
CA ASN A 304 8.27 -28.64 -36.59
C ASN A 304 6.84 -28.46 -36.10
N GLN A 305 5.95 -29.04 -36.91
CA GLN A 305 4.51 -29.18 -36.79
C GLN A 305 4.12 -30.31 -35.83
N GLU A 306 2.86 -30.26 -35.40
CA GLU A 306 1.96 -31.39 -35.07
C GLU A 306 2.25 -32.23 -33.81
N LEU A 307 1.44 -32.00 -32.76
CA LEU A 307 0.23 -32.78 -32.47
C LEU A 307 -0.72 -32.01 -31.54
#